data_AF-A0A7H4MHR9-F1
#
_entry.id   AF-A0A7H4MHR9-F1
#
_cell.length_a   1.000
_cell.length_b   1.000
_cell.length_c   1.000
_cell.angle_alpha   90.00
_cell.angle_beta   90.00
_cell.angle_gamma   90.00
#
_symmetry.space_group_name_H-M   'P 1'
#
loop_
_entity.id
_entity.type
_entity.pdbx_description
1 polymer ?
#
loop_
_entity_poly.entity_id
_entity_poly.type
_entity_poly.pdbx_seq_one_letter_code
_entity_poly.pdbx_strand_id
1 'polypeptide(L)'
;MNVDYVTSFELPFRLLLVRAPQLIADVRDQLQLNRKAAVFNGKRYGCVYSLKQDLQPIPESFHYHLSNRIRRVDPQGPTAAPYQQIAREIKPARERLRHALLAGLPVTALDALFWFGSQRVAADIAQLRRSGMEIVTEEVEASDNLFNTTRRVPVYRLTSK
;
A
#
# COMPACT_ATOMS: atom_id res chain seq x y z
N MET A 1 20.49 8.45 -17.62
CA MET A 1 19.70 7.68 -16.63
C MET A 1 18.38 8.42 -16.45
N ASN A 2 17.26 7.88 -16.93
CA ASN A 2 15.94 8.52 -16.80
C ASN A 2 15.12 7.69 -15.84
N VAL A 3 14.83 8.22 -14.66
CA VAL A 3 13.74 7.70 -13.84
C VAL A 3 12.86 8.88 -13.50
N ASP A 4 11.84 9.10 -14.33
CA ASP A 4 10.71 9.92 -13.97
C ASP A 4 9.86 9.06 -13.02
N TYR A 5 9.85 9.46 -11.75
CA TYR A 5 9.13 8.76 -10.70
C TYR A 5 7.72 9.31 -10.59
N VAL A 6 6.72 8.45 -10.50
CA VAL A 6 5.32 8.86 -10.56
C VAL A 6 4.59 8.49 -9.27
N THR A 7 3.89 9.46 -8.66
CA THR A 7 3.03 9.20 -7.49
C THR A 7 1.65 9.82 -7.67
N SER A 8 0.63 9.12 -7.19
CA SER A 8 -0.74 9.61 -7.15
C SER A 8 -1.44 8.93 -5.97
N PHE A 9 -2.36 9.64 -5.33
CA PHE A 9 -3.27 9.05 -4.34
C PHE A 9 -4.08 7.88 -4.89
N GLU A 10 -4.28 7.87 -6.21
CA GLU A 10 -5.13 6.92 -6.93
C GLU A 10 -4.33 5.84 -7.62
N LEU A 11 -3.01 6.04 -7.78
CA LEU A 11 -2.16 4.96 -8.21
C LEU A 11 -2.34 3.88 -7.14
N PRO A 12 -2.90 2.73 -7.52
CA PRO A 12 -2.99 1.62 -6.60
C PRO A 12 -1.55 1.26 -6.39
N PHE A 13 -1.00 1.66 -5.25
CA PHE A 13 -0.17 0.89 -4.33
C PHE A 13 0.61 -0.32 -4.90
N ARG A 14 1.00 -0.34 -6.18
CA ARG A 14 2.14 -1.07 -6.73
C ARG A 14 3.42 -0.60 -6.01
N LEU A 15 3.31 0.53 -5.31
CA LEU A 15 4.23 1.11 -4.36
C LEU A 15 3.87 0.79 -2.87
N LEU A 16 2.98 -0.13 -2.50
CA LEU A 16 2.92 -0.58 -1.07
C LEU A 16 4.21 -1.29 -0.65
N LEU A 17 4.92 -1.85 -1.62
CA LEU A 17 6.28 -2.37 -1.45
C LEU A 17 7.33 -1.26 -1.47
N VAL A 18 7.04 -0.10 -2.02
CA VAL A 18 8.00 1.00 -2.18
C VAL A 18 7.41 2.20 -1.48
N ARG A 19 7.81 2.47 -0.23
CA ARG A 19 7.38 3.64 0.57
C ARG A 19 7.53 4.94 -0.21
N ALA A 20 6.60 5.23 -1.10
CA ALA A 20 6.82 6.09 -2.25
C ALA A 20 6.99 7.55 -1.86
N PRO A 21 6.06 8.10 -1.06
CA PRO A 21 6.25 9.42 -0.45
C PRO A 21 7.49 9.49 0.45
N GLN A 22 7.78 8.45 1.24
CA GLN A 22 8.91 8.48 2.18
C GLN A 22 10.25 8.43 1.46
N LEU A 23 10.40 7.56 0.46
CA LEU A 23 11.58 7.46 -0.38
C LEU A 23 11.80 8.76 -1.16
N ILE A 24 10.72 9.40 -1.65
CA ILE A 24 10.85 10.72 -2.25
C ILE A 24 11.27 11.78 -1.22
N ALA A 25 10.80 11.70 0.03
CA ALA A 25 11.28 12.59 1.08
C ALA A 25 12.80 12.39 1.32
N ASP A 26 13.24 11.15 1.51
CA ASP A 26 14.66 10.81 1.72
C ASP A 26 15.54 11.25 0.54
N VAL A 27 15.05 11.09 -0.70
CA VAL A 27 15.79 11.49 -1.91
C VAL A 27 15.84 13.01 -2.06
N ARG A 28 14.80 13.75 -1.66
CA ARG A 28 14.79 15.22 -1.71
C ARG A 28 15.83 15.86 -0.81
N ASP A 29 16.21 15.19 0.27
CA ASP A 29 17.26 15.67 1.17
C ASP A 29 18.66 15.53 0.55
N GLN A 30 18.81 14.66 -0.45
CA GLN A 30 20.10 14.33 -1.07
C GLN A 30 20.26 14.86 -2.49
N LEU A 31 19.16 15.00 -3.24
CA LEU A 31 19.15 15.33 -4.67
C LEU A 31 18.17 16.48 -4.98
N GLN A 32 18.54 17.31 -5.96
CA GLN A 32 17.66 18.35 -6.51
C GLN A 32 16.53 17.73 -7.32
N LEU A 33 15.38 17.55 -6.67
CA LEU A 33 14.23 16.85 -7.21
C LEU A 33 13.16 17.85 -7.70
N ASN A 34 12.84 17.79 -8.99
CA ASN A 34 11.81 18.60 -9.62
C ASN A 34 10.46 17.89 -9.60
N ARG A 35 9.36 18.64 -9.63
CA ARG A 35 7.99 18.09 -9.61
C ARG A 35 7.09 18.72 -10.67
N LYS A 36 6.22 17.91 -11.28
CA LYS A 36 5.15 18.33 -12.19
C LYS A 36 3.82 17.73 -11.76
N ALA A 37 2.76 18.53 -11.69
CA ALA A 37 1.41 18.02 -11.44
C ALA A 37 0.95 17.17 -12.63
N ALA A 38 0.23 16.08 -12.36
CA ALA A 38 -0.27 15.19 -13.41
C ALA A 38 -1.63 14.58 -13.05
N VAL A 39 -2.43 14.31 -14.08
CA VAL A 39 -3.76 13.70 -13.98
C VAL A 39 -3.62 12.19 -14.17
N PHE A 40 -4.24 11.40 -13.28
CA PHE A 40 -4.21 9.94 -13.33
C PHE A 40 -5.62 9.39 -13.41
N ASN A 41 -5.95 8.65 -14.46
CA ASN A 41 -7.30 8.11 -14.68
C ASN A 41 -8.40 9.17 -14.47
N GLY A 42 -8.17 10.38 -14.99
CA GLY A 42 -9.09 11.53 -14.87
C GLY A 42 -9.08 12.26 -13.51
N LYS A 43 -8.25 11.84 -12.54
CA LYS A 43 -8.18 12.44 -11.20
C LYS A 43 -6.95 13.35 -11.03
N ARG A 44 -7.15 14.53 -10.44
CA ARG A 44 -6.16 15.63 -10.39
C ARG A 44 -5.14 15.54 -9.24
N TYR A 45 -5.09 14.43 -8.51
CA TYR A 45 -4.31 14.31 -7.27
C TYR A 45 -2.93 13.64 -7.42
N GLY A 46 -2.33 13.65 -8.62
CA GLY A 46 -1.02 13.05 -8.85
C GLY A 46 0.09 14.03 -9.20
N CYS A 47 1.32 13.57 -9.07
CA CYS A 47 2.52 14.29 -9.48
C CYS A 47 3.62 13.35 -9.96
N VAL A 48 4.44 13.87 -10.86
CA VAL A 48 5.66 13.24 -11.34
C VAL A 48 6.84 13.97 -10.72
N TYR A 49 7.82 13.21 -10.26
CA TYR A 49 9.10 13.67 -9.76
C TYR A 49 10.21 13.29 -10.73
N SER A 50 11.15 14.20 -10.97
CA SER A 50 12.27 13.96 -11.87
C SER A 50 13.53 14.64 -11.38
N LEU A 51 14.69 14.05 -11.67
CA LEU A 51 15.99 14.71 -11.49
C LEU A 51 16.28 15.72 -12.62
N LYS A 52 15.52 15.69 -13.72
CA LYS A 52 15.65 16.65 -14.82
C LYS A 52 15.02 17.98 -14.44
N GLN A 53 15.64 19.08 -14.85
CA GLN A 53 15.07 20.42 -14.71
C GLN A 53 13.96 20.66 -15.75
N ASP A 54 14.15 20.22 -16.98
CA ASP A 54 13.12 20.31 -18.01
C ASP A 54 12.07 19.20 -17.84
N LEU A 55 10.85 19.61 -17.52
CA LEU A 55 9.68 18.75 -17.33
C LEU A 55 8.67 18.89 -18.48
N GLN A 56 8.93 19.70 -19.52
CA GLN A 56 8.05 19.81 -20.68
C GLN A 56 7.79 18.44 -21.35
N PRO A 57 8.80 17.56 -21.54
CA PRO A 57 8.58 16.27 -22.19
C PRO A 57 7.72 15.28 -21.39
N ILE A 58 7.52 15.51 -20.09
CA ILE A 58 6.75 14.62 -19.23
C ILE A 58 5.25 14.80 -19.52
N PRO A 59 4.48 13.73 -19.77
CA PRO A 59 3.04 13.84 -19.99
C PRO A 59 2.29 14.51 -18.83
N GLU A 60 1.24 15.27 -19.14
CA GLU A 60 0.35 15.87 -18.13
C GLU A 60 -0.70 14.88 -17.62
N SER A 61 -0.97 13.82 -18.38
CA SER A 61 -2.00 12.83 -18.08
C SER A 61 -1.49 11.41 -18.32
N PHE A 62 -1.80 10.52 -17.38
CA PHE A 62 -1.47 9.11 -17.42
C PHE A 62 -2.74 8.27 -17.25
N HIS A 63 -2.84 7.23 -18.04
CA HIS A 63 -3.93 6.26 -17.98
C HIS A 63 -3.35 4.88 -17.69
N TYR A 64 -3.90 4.19 -16.69
CA TYR A 64 -3.51 2.82 -16.36
C TYR A 64 -4.72 1.99 -15.96
N HIS A 65 -4.63 0.69 -16.24
CA HIS A 65 -5.56 -0.30 -15.74
C HIS A 65 -4.94 -1.10 -14.60
N LEU A 66 -5.74 -1.31 -13.56
CA LEU A 66 -5.43 -2.17 -12.44
C LEU A 66 -5.48 -3.64 -12.90
N SER A 67 -4.32 -4.30 -12.92
CA SER A 67 -4.26 -5.76 -12.98
C SER A 67 -3.83 -6.30 -11.61
N ASN A 68 -4.76 -6.92 -10.89
CA ASN A 68 -4.51 -7.39 -9.54
C ASN A 68 -4.30 -8.90 -9.57
N ARG A 69 -3.04 -9.34 -9.47
CA ARG A 69 -2.70 -10.76 -9.25
C ARG A 69 -1.88 -10.85 -7.98
N ILE A 70 -2.56 -10.94 -6.84
CA ILE A 70 -1.91 -11.16 -5.56
C ILE A 70 -2.20 -12.57 -5.10
N ARG A 71 -1.14 -13.22 -4.65
CA ARG A 71 -1.21 -14.50 -3.97
C ARG A 71 -0.65 -14.30 -2.58
N ARG A 72 -1.38 -14.76 -1.58
CA ARG A 72 -0.84 -14.94 -0.24
C ARG A 72 -0.25 -16.34 -0.18
N VAL A 73 1.08 -16.41 -0.22
CA VAL A 73 1.83 -17.65 -0.11
C VAL A 73 2.70 -17.53 1.12
N ASP A 74 2.39 -18.34 2.12
CA ASP A 74 3.21 -18.49 3.30
C ASP A 74 3.40 -20.01 3.51
N PRO A 75 4.64 -20.54 3.43
CA PRO A 75 4.89 -21.96 3.60
C PRO A 75 4.46 -22.51 4.97
N GLN A 76 4.35 -21.66 5.99
CA GLN A 76 4.02 -22.03 7.37
C GLN A 76 2.85 -21.22 7.95
N GLY A 77 2.22 -20.35 7.15
CA GLY A 77 1.22 -19.39 7.61
C GLY A 77 -0.09 -19.42 6.83
N PRO A 78 -1.02 -18.51 7.15
CA PRO A 78 -2.37 -18.53 6.59
C PRO A 78 -2.36 -18.18 5.10
N THR A 79 -3.05 -19.02 4.32
CA THR A 79 -3.36 -18.74 2.91
C THR A 79 -4.36 -17.57 2.79
N ALA A 80 -4.74 -17.18 1.58
CA ALA A 80 -5.72 -16.10 1.38
C ALA A 80 -7.14 -16.45 1.86
N ALA A 81 -7.44 -17.74 2.11
CA ALA A 81 -8.81 -18.21 2.35
C ALA A 81 -9.52 -17.54 3.55
N PRO A 82 -8.89 -17.36 4.74
CA PRO A 82 -9.54 -16.71 5.87
C PRO A 82 -9.92 -15.25 5.58
N TYR A 83 -9.06 -14.51 4.89
CA TYR A 83 -9.31 -13.12 4.51
C TYR A 83 -10.47 -13.02 3.52
N GLN A 84 -10.54 -13.92 2.55
CA GLN A 84 -11.63 -13.99 1.57
C GLN A 84 -12.96 -14.33 2.24
N GLN A 85 -12.96 -15.22 3.24
CA GLN A 85 -14.16 -15.56 3.98
C GLN A 85 -14.72 -14.35 4.73
N ILE A 86 -13.86 -13.65 5.49
CA ILE A 86 -14.24 -12.41 6.20
C ILE A 86 -14.79 -11.36 5.23
N ALA A 87 -14.16 -11.21 4.05
CA ALA A 87 -14.59 -10.25 3.05
C ALA A 87 -16.00 -10.53 2.50
N ARG A 88 -16.40 -11.81 2.42
CA ARG A 88 -17.73 -12.25 1.97
C ARG A 88 -18.80 -12.03 3.03
N GLU A 89 -18.47 -12.29 4.29
CA GLU A 89 -19.45 -12.26 5.39
C GLU A 89 -19.71 -10.85 5.92
N ILE A 90 -18.68 -10.00 5.93
CA ILE A 90 -18.75 -8.68 6.56
C ILE A 90 -18.75 -7.61 5.48
N LYS A 91 -19.68 -6.67 5.54
CA LYS A 91 -19.77 -5.57 4.56
C LYS A 91 -18.83 -4.40 4.86
N PRO A 92 -18.77 -3.84 6.09
CA PRO A 92 -17.95 -2.66 6.35
C PRO A 92 -16.46 -2.99 6.36
N ALA A 93 -15.65 -2.22 5.63
CA ALA A 93 -14.20 -2.44 5.50
C ALA A 93 -13.46 -2.47 6.85
N ARG A 94 -13.81 -1.55 7.76
CA ARG A 94 -13.19 -1.47 9.09
C ARG A 94 -13.57 -2.65 9.98
N GLU A 95 -14.79 -3.16 9.87
CA GLU A 95 -15.23 -4.34 10.62
C GLU A 95 -14.54 -5.60 10.10
N ARG A 96 -14.32 -5.74 8.79
CA ARG A 96 -13.47 -6.82 8.25
C ARG A 96 -12.08 -6.81 8.87
N LEU A 97 -11.45 -5.63 8.93
CA LEU A 97 -10.13 -5.46 9.54
C LEU A 97 -10.14 -5.85 11.02
N ARG A 98 -11.14 -5.38 11.78
CA ARG A 98 -11.32 -5.73 13.19
C ARG A 98 -11.46 -7.25 13.39
N HIS A 99 -12.34 -7.89 12.62
CA HIS A 99 -12.56 -9.32 12.69
C HIS A 99 -11.32 -10.13 12.34
N ALA A 100 -10.56 -9.71 11.33
CA ALA A 100 -9.31 -10.38 10.98
C ALA A 100 -8.30 -10.36 12.13
N LEU A 101 -8.13 -9.19 12.77
CA LEU A 101 -7.23 -9.05 13.93
C LEU A 101 -7.69 -9.87 15.13
N LEU A 102 -8.99 -9.87 15.43
CA LEU A 102 -9.57 -10.68 16.52
C LEU A 102 -9.45 -12.18 16.26
N ALA A 103 -9.48 -12.62 15.00
CA ALA A 103 -9.22 -13.99 14.59
C ALA A 103 -7.73 -14.35 14.59
N GLY A 104 -6.84 -13.47 15.08
CA GLY A 104 -5.40 -13.68 15.13
C GLY A 104 -4.70 -13.59 13.77
N LEU A 105 -5.39 -13.12 12.72
CA LEU A 105 -4.79 -13.00 11.40
C LEU A 105 -3.82 -11.81 11.36
N PRO A 106 -2.58 -12.00 10.86
CA PRO A 106 -1.71 -10.88 10.52
C PRO A 106 -2.29 -10.11 9.33
N VAL A 107 -2.35 -8.79 9.41
CA VAL A 107 -2.87 -7.96 8.33
C VAL A 107 -1.79 -7.03 7.81
N THR A 108 -1.40 -7.19 6.55
CA THR A 108 -0.57 -6.20 5.84
C THR A 108 -1.45 -5.16 5.15
N ALA A 109 -0.84 -4.09 4.63
CA ALA A 109 -1.56 -3.12 3.80
C ALA A 109 -2.11 -3.74 2.50
N LEU A 110 -1.44 -4.78 1.96
CA LEU A 110 -1.96 -5.51 0.81
C LEU A 110 -3.23 -6.27 1.21
N ASP A 111 -3.22 -7.03 2.30
CA ASP A 111 -4.41 -7.77 2.74
C ASP A 111 -5.61 -6.83 2.97
N ALA A 112 -5.37 -5.69 3.64
CA ALA A 112 -6.40 -4.70 3.92
C ALA A 112 -6.97 -4.07 2.64
N LEU A 113 -6.12 -3.76 1.67
CA LEU A 113 -6.57 -3.20 0.39
C LEU A 113 -7.36 -4.22 -0.43
N PHE A 114 -6.80 -5.42 -0.61
CA PHE A 114 -7.31 -6.40 -1.56
C PHE A 114 -8.49 -7.19 -1.05
N TRP A 115 -8.50 -7.54 0.24
CA TRP A 115 -9.58 -8.34 0.81
C TRP A 115 -10.57 -7.48 1.57
N PHE A 116 -10.14 -6.39 2.19
CA PHE A 116 -11.02 -5.59 3.05
C PHE A 116 -11.50 -4.28 2.41
N GLY A 117 -10.87 -3.83 1.32
CA GLY A 117 -11.18 -2.57 0.66
C GLY A 117 -10.70 -1.34 1.42
N SER A 118 -9.80 -1.50 2.40
CA SER A 118 -9.21 -0.39 3.14
C SER A 118 -8.03 0.19 2.38
N GLN A 119 -8.20 1.42 1.88
CA GLN A 119 -7.14 2.19 1.24
C GLN A 119 -6.20 2.86 2.25
N ARG A 120 -6.63 3.00 3.51
CA ARG A 120 -5.90 3.73 4.57
C ARG A 120 -5.79 2.88 5.83
N VAL A 121 -5.21 1.68 5.69
CA VAL A 121 -5.11 0.71 6.79
C VAL A 121 -4.51 1.32 8.06
N ALA A 122 -3.46 2.15 7.96
CA ALA A 122 -2.84 2.78 9.13
C ALA A 122 -3.81 3.69 9.91
N ALA A 123 -4.69 4.40 9.20
CA ALA A 123 -5.71 5.25 9.82
C ALA A 123 -6.83 4.40 10.47
N ASP A 124 -7.26 3.33 9.80
CA ASP A 124 -8.22 2.39 10.38
C ASP A 124 -7.65 1.70 11.62
N ILE A 125 -6.39 1.26 11.60
CA ILE A 125 -5.67 0.69 12.75
C ILE A 125 -5.57 1.72 13.88
N ALA A 126 -5.23 2.98 13.60
CA ALA A 126 -5.19 4.03 14.61
C ALA A 126 -6.57 4.26 15.26
N GLN A 127 -7.66 4.12 14.50
CA GLN A 127 -9.00 4.18 15.06
C GLN A 127 -9.34 2.95 15.92
N LEU A 128 -8.95 1.74 15.50
CA LEU A 128 -9.13 0.53 16.29
C LEU A 128 -8.34 0.58 17.60
N ARG A 129 -7.11 1.09 17.59
CA ARG A 129 -6.31 1.36 18.80
C ARG A 129 -7.02 2.32 19.74
N ARG A 130 -7.55 3.43 19.23
CA ARG A 130 -8.37 4.38 20.03
C ARG A 130 -9.63 3.75 20.62
N SER A 131 -10.15 2.69 20.00
CA SER A 131 -11.28 1.91 20.54
C SER A 131 -10.88 0.87 21.60
N GLY A 132 -9.61 0.83 22.01
CA GLY A 132 -9.10 -0.07 23.05
C GLY A 132 -8.49 -1.38 22.53
N MET A 133 -8.36 -1.57 21.21
CA MET A 133 -7.67 -2.75 20.68
C MET A 133 -6.16 -2.59 20.79
N GLU A 134 -5.51 -3.52 21.47
CA GLU A 134 -4.06 -3.59 21.52
C GLU A 134 -3.52 -4.22 20.23
N ILE A 135 -2.99 -3.38 19.35
CA ILE A 135 -2.51 -3.79 18.03
C ILE A 135 -1.05 -3.38 17.91
N VAL A 136 -0.17 -4.35 17.67
CA VAL A 136 1.25 -4.12 17.40
C VAL A 136 1.51 -3.99 15.90
N THR A 137 2.59 -3.29 15.55
CA THR A 137 3.09 -3.18 14.18
C THR A 137 4.48 -3.77 14.12
N GLU A 138 4.64 -4.83 13.34
CA GLU A 138 5.90 -5.51 13.07
C GLU A 138 6.24 -5.36 11.58
N GLU A 139 7.32 -5.99 11.12
CA GLU A 139 7.69 -6.03 9.71
C GLU A 139 7.86 -7.48 9.22
N VAL A 140 7.28 -7.77 8.06
CA VAL A 140 7.39 -9.06 7.35
C VAL A 140 7.95 -8.86 5.96
N GLU A 141 8.57 -9.89 5.39
CA GLU A 141 9.01 -9.85 4.00
C GLU A 141 7.82 -10.02 3.05
N ALA A 142 7.84 -9.24 1.97
CA ALA A 142 6.92 -9.37 0.85
C ALA A 142 7.72 -9.27 -0.45
N SER A 143 7.44 -10.18 -1.38
CA SER A 143 8.09 -10.26 -2.68
C SER A 143 7.18 -9.78 -3.80
N ASP A 144 7.78 -9.18 -4.83
CA ASP A 144 7.13 -8.78 -6.08
C ASP A 144 7.82 -9.47 -7.27
N ASN A 145 7.04 -9.90 -8.25
CA ASN A 145 7.55 -10.58 -9.44
C ASN A 145 7.81 -9.65 -10.64
N LEU A 146 7.32 -8.40 -10.61
CA LEU A 146 7.53 -7.44 -11.69
C LEU A 146 8.96 -6.91 -11.67
N PHE A 147 9.51 -6.62 -10.48
CA PHE A 147 10.89 -6.20 -10.30
C PHE A 147 11.77 -7.28 -9.66
N ASN A 148 11.20 -8.43 -9.31
CA ASN A 148 11.90 -9.52 -8.64
C ASN A 148 12.59 -9.04 -7.35
N THR A 149 11.87 -8.26 -6.54
CA THR A 149 12.39 -7.68 -5.29
C THR A 149 11.66 -8.20 -4.07
N THR A 150 12.40 -8.40 -2.98
CA THR A 150 11.86 -8.68 -1.64
C THR A 150 12.07 -7.46 -0.76
N ARG A 151 11.05 -7.10 0.04
CA ARG A 151 11.07 -5.91 0.89
C ARG A 151 10.34 -6.17 2.20
N ARG A 152 10.77 -5.49 3.26
CA ARG A 152 10.05 -5.48 4.53
C ARG A 152 8.86 -4.53 4.47
N VAL A 153 7.68 -5.04 4.83
CA VAL A 153 6.44 -4.27 4.91
C VAL A 153 5.84 -4.36 6.31
N PRO A 154 5.12 -3.32 6.77
CA PRO A 154 4.41 -3.38 8.02
C PRO A 154 3.34 -4.47 8.03
N VAL A 155 3.27 -5.21 9.13
CA VAL A 155 2.18 -6.13 9.46
C VAL A 155 1.56 -5.72 10.79
N TYR A 156 0.23 -5.78 10.87
CA TYR A 156 -0.53 -5.49 12.08
C TYR A 156 -1.02 -6.80 12.68
N ARG A 157 -0.85 -6.95 14.00
CA ARG A 157 -1.34 -8.09 14.78
C ARG A 157 -2.00 -7.60 16.05
N LEU A 158 -3.03 -8.30 16.51
CA LEU A 158 -3.49 -8.14 17.88
C LEU A 158 -2.39 -8.67 18.81
N THR A 159 -2.07 -7.97 19.91
CA THR A 159 -1.22 -8.56 20.94
C THR A 159 -1.94 -9.80 21.49
N SER A 160 -1.25 -10.94 21.48
CA SER A 160 -1.74 -12.10 22.22
C SER A 160 -1.84 -11.73 23.69
N LYS A 161 -2.95 -12.09 24.34
CA LYS A 161 -3.00 -12.17 25.80
C LYS A 161 -2.05 -13.23 26.31
#